data_AF-A0A947DKT4-F1
#
_entry.id   AF-A0A947DKT4-F1
#
_cell.length_a   1.000
_cell.length_b   1.000
_cell.length_c   1.000
_cell.angle_alpha   90.00
_cell.angle_beta   90.00
_cell.angle_gamma   90.00
#
_symmetry.space_group_name_H-M   'P 1'
#
loop_
_entity.id
_entity.type
_entity.pdbx_description
1 polymer ?
#
loop_
_entity_poly.entity_id
_entity_poly.type
_entity_poly.pdbx_seq_one_letter_code
_entity_poly.pdbx_strand_id
1 'polypeptide(L)'
;MAIHCIGATPQPRFIFVTRVADAGEPFEELRLRFGRLDSSSFPNITFFKKGNKVSGTRTSFSDHDCGFALAIEALGDQWCLLITRNLFMGMERYDDFAEHLPISTKVLAERLQRLVAHGLVSAAHSPKDRRGKIYQLTSKGRELQPFVGYLTQWGDKWVPKKGGRRTKFFDLKTGDPVVFGPINARTGRAITCANVGTRTGPGGSKVRASLEAIVARRNGEKATS
;
A
#
# COMPACT_ATOMS: atom_id res chain seq x y z
N MET A 1 -44.76 14.28 5.73
CA MET A 1 -44.32 13.22 6.66
C MET A 1 -43.55 12.20 5.82
N ALA A 2 -42.20 12.19 5.74
CA ALA A 2 -41.20 11.85 6.76
C ALA A 2 -41.50 10.46 7.38
N ILE A 3 -40.63 9.44 7.45
CA ILE A 3 -39.17 9.31 7.73
C ILE A 3 -38.70 7.92 7.17
N HIS A 4 -37.74 7.81 6.24
CA HIS A 4 -36.32 7.40 6.36
C HIS A 4 -35.94 6.11 7.14
N CYS A 5 -35.39 5.13 6.41
CA CYS A 5 -34.18 4.40 6.80
C CYS A 5 -33.28 4.25 5.56
N ILE A 6 -32.11 4.89 5.60
CA ILE A 6 -31.09 4.90 4.55
C ILE A 6 -30.36 3.57 4.57
N GLY A 7 -30.43 2.84 3.45
CA GLY A 7 -29.63 1.65 3.19
C GLY A 7 -28.14 2.01 3.12
N ALA A 8 -27.35 1.42 4.01
CA ALA A 8 -25.91 1.41 3.91
C ALA A 8 -25.50 0.63 2.65
N THR A 9 -25.05 1.35 1.63
CA THR A 9 -24.36 0.76 0.48
C THR A 9 -23.08 0.09 0.97
N PRO A 10 -22.86 -1.22 0.71
CA PRO A 10 -21.57 -1.81 0.97
C PRO A 10 -20.58 -1.23 -0.05
N GLN A 11 -19.65 -0.41 0.44
CA GLN A 11 -18.45 -0.02 -0.30
C GLN A 11 -17.78 -1.30 -0.82
N PRO A 12 -17.34 -1.37 -2.08
CA PRO A 12 -16.59 -2.52 -2.57
C PRO A 12 -15.25 -2.54 -1.82
N ARG A 13 -15.16 -3.36 -0.77
CA ARG A 13 -13.89 -3.88 -0.31
C ARG A 13 -13.26 -4.55 -1.52
N PHE A 14 -12.13 -4.02 -1.99
CA PHE A 14 -11.30 -4.74 -2.95
C PHE A 14 -10.79 -5.99 -2.24
N ILE A 15 -11.56 -7.07 -2.33
CA ILE A 15 -11.13 -8.39 -1.90
C ILE A 15 -10.19 -8.89 -2.97
N PHE A 16 -8.89 -8.70 -2.77
CA PHE A 16 -7.87 -9.42 -3.52
C PHE A 16 -7.78 -10.83 -2.93
N VAL A 17 -8.56 -11.75 -3.49
CA VAL A 17 -8.48 -13.18 -3.16
C VAL A 17 -7.22 -13.74 -3.81
N THR A 18 -6.22 -14.10 -3.00
CA THR A 18 -5.25 -15.12 -3.41
C THR A 18 -6.03 -16.43 -3.51
N ARG A 19 -6.15 -16.98 -4.72
CA ARG A 19 -6.94 -18.20 -4.95
C ARG A 19 -6.42 -19.33 -4.06
N VAL A 20 -7.26 -19.80 -3.14
CA VAL A 20 -7.20 -21.12 -2.50
C VAL A 20 -8.31 -21.95 -3.14
N ALA A 21 -8.00 -23.17 -3.60
CA ALA A 21 -9.01 -24.12 -4.07
C ALA A 21 -9.78 -24.71 -2.87
N ASP A 22 -11.06 -25.03 -3.09
CA ASP A 22 -12.14 -25.22 -2.11
C ASP A 22 -11.90 -26.21 -0.95
N ALA A 23 -12.44 -25.85 0.24
CA ALA A 23 -13.42 -26.58 1.07
C ALA A 23 -13.15 -26.53 2.60
N GLY A 24 -14.16 -26.08 3.37
CA GLY A 24 -14.42 -26.47 4.77
C GLY A 24 -13.83 -25.61 5.90
N GLU A 25 -14.70 -25.00 6.70
CA GLU A 25 -14.50 -24.20 7.95
C GLU A 25 -13.60 -24.85 9.06
N PRO A 26 -13.12 -24.14 10.12
CA PRO A 26 -13.28 -22.72 10.48
C PRO A 26 -11.98 -21.94 10.82
N PHE A 27 -12.11 -20.62 10.76
CA PHE A 27 -11.09 -19.60 10.97
C PHE A 27 -10.81 -19.30 12.46
N GLU A 28 -10.15 -20.20 13.21
CA GLU A 28 -9.73 -19.90 14.61
C GLU A 28 -8.23 -20.11 14.94
N GLU A 29 -7.44 -20.76 14.08
CA GLU A 29 -6.02 -21.05 14.42
C GLU A 29 -4.99 -19.99 13.96
N LEU A 30 -5.39 -18.97 13.21
CA LEU A 30 -4.49 -17.89 12.77
C LEU A 30 -4.33 -16.75 13.80
N ARG A 31 -5.06 -16.82 14.92
CA ARG A 31 -5.08 -15.80 15.98
C ARG A 31 -3.80 -15.75 16.82
N LEU A 32 -2.95 -16.80 16.74
CA LEU A 32 -1.77 -16.98 17.60
C LEU A 32 -0.42 -16.58 16.96
N ARG A 33 -0.38 -16.20 15.68
CA ARG A 33 0.85 -15.66 15.03
C ARG A 33 0.78 -14.21 14.59
N PHE A 34 -0.41 -13.66 14.43
CA PHE A 34 -0.63 -12.24 14.19
C PHE A 34 -1.69 -11.75 15.16
N GLY A 35 -1.23 -11.34 16.34
CA GLY A 35 -2.08 -10.87 17.42
C GLY A 35 -3.09 -9.83 16.92
N ARG A 36 -4.35 -10.06 17.29
CA ARG A 36 -5.45 -9.12 17.13
C ARG A 36 -5.14 -7.89 17.99
N LEU A 37 -4.44 -6.92 17.43
CA LEU A 37 -4.39 -5.58 17.99
C LEU A 37 -5.65 -4.87 17.50
N ASP A 38 -6.73 -5.05 18.27
CA ASP A 38 -7.88 -4.17 18.14
C ASP A 38 -7.47 -2.73 18.48
N SER A 39 -8.23 -1.75 18.01
CA SER A 39 -7.94 -0.34 18.28
C SER A 39 -7.98 0.03 19.78
N SER A 40 -8.47 -0.85 20.65
CA SER A 40 -8.45 -0.71 22.11
C SER A 40 -7.17 -1.22 22.78
N SER A 41 -6.31 -1.95 22.07
CA SER A 41 -5.06 -2.54 22.60
C SER A 41 -3.90 -1.56 22.71
N PHE A 42 -4.09 -0.30 22.31
CA PHE A 42 -3.07 0.74 22.40
C PHE A 42 -3.58 2.03 23.03
N PRO A 43 -3.77 2.06 24.36
CA PRO A 43 -4.23 3.25 25.08
C PRO A 43 -3.25 4.44 25.00
N ASN A 44 -2.05 4.24 24.45
CA ASN A 44 -0.99 5.24 24.33
C ASN A 44 -0.51 5.48 22.88
N ILE A 45 -1.37 5.31 21.86
CA ILE A 45 -1.07 5.85 20.52
C ILE A 45 -1.09 7.36 20.63
N THR A 46 0.09 7.97 20.68
CA THR A 46 0.24 9.39 20.39
C THR A 46 0.00 9.56 18.90
N PHE A 47 -1.23 9.92 18.52
CA PHE A 47 -1.47 10.53 17.21
C PHE A 47 -0.65 11.83 17.20
N PHE A 48 0.46 11.83 16.46
CA PHE A 48 1.22 13.05 16.25
C PHE A 48 0.26 14.09 15.65
N LYS A 49 0.01 15.13 16.43
CA LYS A 49 -0.75 16.32 16.04
C LYS A 49 -0.27 16.77 14.67
N LYS A 50 -1.20 17.02 13.75
CA LYS A 50 -0.94 17.56 12.41
C LYS A 50 -0.05 18.80 12.54
N GLY A 51 1.24 18.66 12.23
CA GLY A 51 2.20 19.74 12.47
C GLY A 51 3.65 19.33 12.26
N ASN A 52 4.10 19.39 11.01
CA ASN A 52 5.23 20.25 10.61
C ASN A 52 5.29 20.27 9.08
N LYS A 53 5.41 21.49 8.50
CA LYS A 53 5.73 21.69 7.09
C LYS A 53 7.07 20.99 6.82
N VAL A 54 7.05 19.91 6.04
CA VAL A 54 8.27 19.30 5.53
C VAL A 54 8.91 20.34 4.61
N SER A 55 10.01 20.93 5.08
CA SER A 55 10.72 22.02 4.41
C SER A 55 11.52 21.51 3.22
N GLY A 56 11.15 21.99 2.04
CA GLY A 56 11.74 21.73 0.74
C GLY A 56 10.62 21.82 -0.28
N THR A 57 10.73 22.72 -1.27
CA THR A 57 9.73 22.92 -2.35
C THR A 57 9.66 21.69 -3.24
N ARG A 58 9.08 20.62 -2.71
CA ARG A 58 8.72 19.42 -3.46
C ARG A 58 7.41 19.71 -4.16
N THR A 59 7.35 19.40 -5.45
CA THR A 59 6.09 19.39 -6.20
C THR A 59 5.06 18.56 -5.43
N SER A 60 3.99 19.20 -4.99
CA SER A 60 2.93 18.54 -4.22
C SER A 60 1.85 18.03 -5.14
N PHE A 61 1.36 16.82 -4.88
CA PHE A 61 0.20 16.26 -5.56
C PHE A 61 -1.09 16.36 -4.74
N SER A 62 -1.09 17.13 -3.64
CA SER A 62 -2.21 17.18 -2.69
C SER A 62 -3.51 17.71 -3.30
N ASP A 63 -3.44 18.57 -4.32
CA ASP A 63 -4.59 19.12 -5.03
C ASP A 63 -5.00 18.30 -6.27
N HIS A 64 -4.36 17.15 -6.52
CA HIS A 64 -4.71 16.29 -7.65
C HIS A 64 -5.91 15.40 -7.35
N ASP A 65 -6.80 15.23 -8.34
CA ASP A 65 -7.91 14.26 -8.30
C ASP A 65 -7.51 12.83 -8.70
N CYS A 66 -6.20 12.58 -8.85
CA CYS A 66 -5.65 11.29 -9.23
C CYS A 66 -5.22 10.51 -7.98
N GLY A 67 -5.94 9.43 -7.66
CA GLY A 67 -5.62 8.57 -6.52
C GLY A 67 -4.20 8.00 -6.54
N PHE A 68 -3.64 7.76 -7.73
CA PHE A 68 -2.26 7.30 -7.87
C PHE A 68 -1.24 8.38 -7.45
N ALA A 69 -1.44 9.63 -7.86
CA ALA A 69 -0.57 10.74 -7.48
C ALA A 69 -0.62 11.00 -5.96
N LEU A 70 -1.82 10.93 -5.38
CA LEU A 70 -2.03 11.03 -3.93
C LEU A 70 -1.37 9.88 -3.16
N ALA A 71 -1.41 8.66 -3.70
CA ALA A 71 -0.75 7.50 -3.12
C ALA A 71 0.78 7.64 -3.16
N ILE A 72 1.35 8.09 -4.28
CA ILE A 72 2.79 8.39 -4.38
C ILE A 72 3.19 9.49 -3.42
N GLU A 73 2.35 10.52 -3.24
CA GLU A 73 2.60 11.53 -2.24
C GLU A 73 2.64 10.88 -0.85
N ALA A 74 1.65 10.08 -0.45
CA ALA A 74 1.68 9.41 0.85
C ALA A 74 2.91 8.51 1.05
N LEU A 75 3.27 7.73 0.02
CA LEU A 75 4.43 6.85 0.03
C LEU A 75 5.75 7.62 -0.09
N GLY A 76 5.75 8.88 -0.52
CA GLY A 76 6.89 9.78 -0.51
C GLY A 76 7.97 9.42 -1.55
N ASP A 77 8.78 8.42 -1.24
CA ASP A 77 9.94 7.99 -2.02
C ASP A 77 10.31 6.51 -1.80
N GLN A 78 11.43 6.09 -2.41
CA GLN A 78 11.94 4.72 -2.34
C GLN A 78 12.23 4.22 -0.91
N TRP A 79 12.58 5.11 0.01
CA TRP A 79 12.94 4.72 1.38
C TRP A 79 11.72 4.36 2.19
N CYS A 80 10.64 5.13 2.05
CA CYS A 80 9.35 4.76 2.62
C CYS A 80 8.86 3.40 2.12
N LEU A 81 9.09 3.07 0.84
CA LEU A 81 8.76 1.74 0.30
C LEU A 81 9.62 0.62 0.91
N LEU A 82 10.92 0.85 1.07
CA LEU A 82 11.81 -0.14 1.71
C LEU A 82 11.48 -0.34 3.20
N ILE A 83 11.19 0.74 3.94
CA ILE A 83 10.73 0.66 5.32
C ILE A 83 9.42 -0.13 5.41
N THR A 84 8.45 0.19 4.54
CA THR A 84 7.16 -0.52 4.48
C THR A 84 7.36 -2.01 4.19
N ARG A 85 8.23 -2.36 3.24
CA ARG A 85 8.56 -3.75 2.92
C ARG A 85 9.22 -4.47 4.10
N ASN A 86 10.13 -3.81 4.82
CA ASN A 86 10.79 -4.39 5.97
C ASN A 86 9.83 -4.59 7.16
N LEU A 87 8.85 -3.70 7.34
CA LEU A 87 7.77 -3.88 8.31
C LEU A 87 6.92 -5.14 8.01
N PHE A 88 6.67 -5.45 6.74
CA PHE A 88 6.03 -6.73 6.37
C PHE A 88 6.89 -7.95 6.69
N MET A 89 8.21 -7.78 6.80
CA MET A 89 9.16 -8.83 7.19
C MET A 89 9.40 -8.89 8.70
N GLY A 90 8.65 -8.11 9.49
CA GLY A 90 8.71 -8.13 10.96
C GLY A 90 9.72 -7.18 11.59
N MET A 91 10.43 -6.37 10.80
CA MET A 91 11.30 -5.31 11.35
C MET A 91 10.45 -4.23 11.99
N GLU A 92 10.74 -3.85 13.23
CA GLU A 92 9.89 -2.92 13.98
C GLU A 92 10.66 -1.83 14.74
N ARG A 93 11.97 -1.95 14.95
CA ARG A 93 12.74 -0.97 15.74
C ARG A 93 13.53 -0.02 14.85
N TYR A 94 13.68 1.22 15.31
CA TYR A 94 14.46 2.24 14.61
C TYR A 94 15.89 1.77 14.28
N ASP A 95 16.56 1.19 15.28
CA ASP A 95 17.97 0.76 15.14
C ASP A 95 18.12 -0.35 14.10
N ASP A 96 17.17 -1.30 14.03
CA ASP A 96 17.16 -2.34 13.02
C ASP A 96 17.09 -1.75 11.60
N PHE A 97 16.27 -0.70 11.39
CA PHE A 97 16.22 0.00 10.11
C PHE A 97 17.51 0.75 9.81
N ALA A 98 18.11 1.41 10.81
CA ALA A 98 19.33 2.18 10.67
C ALA A 98 20.55 1.29 10.37
N GLU A 99 20.57 0.08 10.91
CA GLU A 99 21.60 -0.94 10.64
C GLU A 99 21.42 -1.58 9.27
N HIS A 100 20.17 -1.93 8.91
CA HIS A 100 19.90 -2.71 7.71
C HIS A 100 19.88 -1.89 6.42
N LEU A 101 19.39 -0.65 6.46
CA LEU A 101 19.22 0.19 5.27
C LEU A 101 20.43 1.13 5.11
N PRO A 102 20.96 1.30 3.88
CA PRO A 102 22.03 2.26 3.61
C PRO A 102 21.45 3.69 3.52
N ILE A 103 20.87 4.17 4.62
CA ILE A 103 20.15 5.43 4.75
C ILE A 103 20.70 6.21 5.94
N SER A 104 20.80 7.53 5.84
CA SER A 104 21.19 8.34 7.00
C SER A 104 20.08 8.34 8.06
N THR A 105 20.47 8.44 9.33
CA THR A 105 19.55 8.52 10.47
C THR A 105 18.54 9.67 10.32
N LYS A 106 18.99 10.83 9.84
CA LYS A 106 18.12 11.97 9.56
C LYS A 106 17.03 11.61 8.55
N VAL A 107 17.41 11.03 7.39
CA VAL A 107 16.44 10.68 6.35
C VAL A 107 15.51 9.58 6.85
N LEU A 108 16.01 8.56 7.55
CA LEU A 108 15.19 7.50 8.15
C LEU A 108 14.13 8.08 9.10
N ALA A 109 14.52 8.97 10.01
CA ALA A 109 13.61 9.62 10.94
C ALA A 109 12.51 10.41 10.20
N GLU A 110 12.87 11.18 9.18
CA GLU A 110 11.92 11.92 8.33
C GLU A 110 10.92 10.97 7.63
N ARG A 111 11.39 9.82 7.11
CA ARG A 111 10.54 8.86 6.40
C ARG A 111 9.60 8.10 7.32
N LEU A 112 10.08 7.68 8.49
CA LEU A 112 9.21 7.07 9.51
C LEU A 112 8.15 8.08 9.98
N GLN A 113 8.54 9.33 10.23
CA GLN A 113 7.60 10.39 10.59
C GLN A 113 6.56 10.62 9.49
N ARG A 114 6.98 10.60 8.20
CA ARG A 114 6.07 10.72 7.06
C ARG A 114 5.05 9.57 7.04
N LEU A 115 5.51 8.32 7.13
CA LEU A 115 4.64 7.15 7.13
C LEU A 115 3.62 7.19 8.28
N VAL A 116 4.05 7.69 9.45
CA VAL A 116 3.17 7.93 10.60
C VAL A 116 2.16 9.05 10.32
N ALA A 117 2.61 10.18 9.77
CA ALA A 117 1.73 11.31 9.44
C ALA A 117 0.66 10.97 8.40
N HIS A 118 0.95 10.05 7.47
CA HIS A 118 -0.02 9.54 6.50
C HIS A 118 -0.87 8.37 7.02
N GLY A 119 -0.66 7.95 8.27
CA GLY A 119 -1.40 6.87 8.92
C GLY A 119 -1.12 5.49 8.32
N LEU A 120 0.02 5.30 7.66
CA LEU A 120 0.46 4.00 7.14
C LEU A 120 1.18 3.18 8.22
N VAL A 121 1.86 3.86 9.14
CA VAL A 121 2.60 3.28 10.25
C VAL A 121 2.14 3.91 11.56
N SER A 122 2.06 3.13 12.63
CA SER A 122 1.94 3.62 14.01
C SER A 122 3.30 3.53 14.69
N ALA A 123 3.56 4.44 15.63
CA ALA A 123 4.76 4.42 16.46
C ALA A 123 4.36 4.40 17.94
N ALA A 124 4.96 3.50 18.72
CA ALA A 124 4.79 3.41 20.16
C ALA A 124 6.15 3.32 20.86
N HIS A 125 6.22 3.68 22.14
CA HIS A 125 7.43 3.44 22.93
C HIS A 125 7.64 1.94 23.15
N SER A 126 8.89 1.51 23.15
CA SER A 126 9.22 0.13 23.49
C SER A 126 8.88 -0.14 24.96
N PRO A 127 8.21 -1.26 25.29
CA PRO A 127 7.97 -1.65 26.68
C PRO A 127 9.27 -1.86 27.47
N LYS A 128 10.35 -2.23 26.78
CA LYS A 128 11.66 -2.55 27.39
C LYS A 128 12.58 -1.33 27.52
N ASP A 129 12.37 -0.31 26.68
CA ASP A 129 13.16 0.92 26.69
C ASP A 129 12.27 2.10 26.31
N ARG A 130 12.03 3.01 27.27
CA ARG A 130 11.21 4.20 27.05
C ARG A 130 11.79 5.16 26.01
N ARG A 131 13.08 5.06 25.66
CA ARG A 131 13.71 5.86 24.60
C ARG A 131 13.55 5.23 23.22
N GLY A 132 13.43 3.90 23.16
CA GLY A 132 13.20 3.15 21.93
C GLY A 132 11.78 3.28 21.40
N LYS A 133 11.63 3.25 20.07
CA LYS A 133 10.33 3.22 19.38
C LYS A 133 10.14 1.91 18.62
N ILE A 134 8.90 1.42 18.66
CA ILE A 134 8.40 0.29 17.88
C ILE A 134 7.44 0.84 16.82
N TYR A 135 7.65 0.43 15.58
CA TYR A 135 6.90 0.83 14.40
C TYR A 135 6.11 -0.37 13.87
N GLN A 136 4.83 -0.16 13.58
CA GLN A 136 3.96 -1.21 13.07
C GLN A 136 3.08 -0.68 11.95
N LEU A 137 2.76 -1.52 10.96
CA LEU A 137 1.81 -1.14 9.92
C LEU A 137 0.41 -0.99 10.51
N THR A 138 -0.27 0.09 10.16
CA THR A 138 -1.70 0.26 10.45
C THR A 138 -2.53 -0.62 9.51
N SER A 139 -3.86 -0.66 9.69
CA SER A 139 -4.75 -1.29 8.72
C SER A 139 -4.57 -0.72 7.31
N LYS A 140 -4.41 0.61 7.20
CA LYS A 140 -4.13 1.29 5.92
C LYS A 140 -2.78 0.88 5.33
N GLY A 141 -1.74 0.74 6.16
CA GLY A 141 -0.42 0.28 5.73
C GLY A 141 -0.42 -1.17 5.26
N ARG A 142 -1.17 -2.04 5.93
CA ARG A 142 -1.28 -3.47 5.58
C ARG A 142 -1.92 -3.69 4.20
N GLU A 143 -2.81 -2.82 3.76
CA GLU A 143 -3.40 -2.88 2.41
C GLU A 143 -2.39 -2.65 1.28
N LEU A 144 -1.16 -2.20 1.58
CA LEU A 144 -0.08 -2.08 0.61
C LEU A 144 0.60 -3.41 0.27
N GLN A 145 0.28 -4.50 0.96
CA GLN A 145 0.95 -5.79 0.78
C GLN A 145 0.91 -6.29 -0.68
N PRO A 146 -0.23 -6.23 -1.40
CA PRO A 146 -0.27 -6.66 -2.80
C PRO A 146 0.59 -5.77 -3.70
N PHE A 147 0.68 -4.47 -3.42
CA PHE A 147 1.54 -3.55 -4.17
C PHE A 147 3.03 -3.90 -3.98
N VAL A 148 3.46 -4.14 -2.74
CA VAL A 148 4.83 -4.58 -2.43
C VAL A 148 5.13 -5.91 -3.11
N GLY A 149 4.22 -6.89 -3.02
CA GLY A 149 4.37 -8.20 -3.66
C GLY A 149 4.49 -8.11 -5.18
N TYR A 150 3.63 -7.31 -5.83
CA TYR A 150 3.68 -7.10 -7.27
C TYR A 150 4.97 -6.40 -7.72
N LEU A 151 5.42 -5.38 -6.98
CA LEU A 151 6.67 -4.67 -7.27
C LEU A 151 7.89 -5.59 -7.13
N THR A 152 7.93 -6.44 -6.10
CA THR A 152 8.96 -7.48 -5.94
C THR A 152 8.97 -8.45 -7.11
N GLN A 153 7.79 -8.96 -7.51
CA GLN A 153 7.69 -9.90 -8.63
C GLN A 153 8.12 -9.27 -9.95
N TRP A 154 7.76 -8.01 -10.19
CA TRP A 154 8.21 -7.24 -11.35
C TRP A 154 9.74 -7.09 -11.36
N GLY A 155 10.34 -6.73 -10.22
CA GLY A 155 11.79 -6.58 -10.08
C GLY A 155 12.54 -7.88 -10.30
N ASP A 156 12.07 -8.98 -9.71
CA ASP A 156 12.66 -10.32 -9.90
C ASP A 156 12.59 -10.80 -11.36
N LYS A 157 11.60 -10.33 -12.13
CA LYS A 157 11.44 -10.69 -13.55
C LYS A 157 12.30 -9.83 -14.48
N TRP A 158 12.30 -8.51 -14.28
CA TRP A 158 12.82 -7.55 -15.26
C TRP A 158 14.15 -6.89 -14.86
N VAL A 159 14.55 -7.00 -13.61
CA VAL A 159 15.85 -6.51 -13.10
C VAL A 159 16.62 -7.66 -12.44
N PRO A 160 16.83 -8.79 -13.15
CA PRO A 160 17.45 -9.97 -12.55
C PRO A 160 18.91 -9.68 -12.19
N LYS A 161 19.32 -10.11 -11.00
CA LYS A 161 20.73 -10.25 -10.64
C LYS A 161 21.21 -11.68 -10.90
N LYS A 162 22.53 -11.86 -10.99
CA LYS A 162 23.15 -13.19 -11.05
C LYS A 162 22.59 -14.07 -9.91
N GLY A 163 22.09 -15.26 -10.24
CA GLY A 163 21.41 -16.16 -9.30
C GLY A 163 19.88 -16.23 -9.43
N GLY A 164 19.26 -15.43 -10.30
CA GLY A 164 17.82 -15.54 -10.60
C GLY A 164 16.92 -14.92 -9.53
N ARG A 165 15.63 -15.34 -9.52
CA ARG A 165 14.60 -14.80 -8.61
C ARG A 165 14.98 -15.03 -7.16
N ARG A 166 14.90 -13.99 -6.33
CA ARG A 166 15.31 -14.04 -4.92
C ARG A 166 14.14 -14.26 -3.98
N THR A 167 12.91 -13.96 -4.42
CA THR A 167 11.71 -14.10 -3.59
C THR A 167 10.75 -15.10 -4.23
N LYS A 168 10.27 -16.06 -3.42
CA LYS A 168 9.14 -16.92 -3.76
C LYS A 168 8.04 -16.64 -2.76
N PHE A 169 6.86 -16.28 -3.25
CA PHE A 169 5.68 -16.17 -2.42
C PHE A 169 4.95 -17.50 -2.43
N PHE A 170 4.39 -17.88 -1.29
CA PHE A 170 3.62 -19.11 -1.14
C PHE A 170 2.46 -18.88 -0.17
N ASP A 171 1.39 -19.65 -0.34
CA ASP A 171 0.27 -19.69 0.59
C ASP A 171 0.72 -20.41 1.87
N LEU A 172 0.51 -19.80 3.04
CA LEU A 172 0.98 -20.37 4.30
C LEU A 172 0.23 -21.65 4.71
N LYS A 173 -0.99 -21.87 4.21
CA LYS A 173 -1.80 -23.05 4.51
C LYS A 173 -1.48 -24.19 3.56
N THR A 174 -1.38 -23.92 2.27
CA THR A 174 -1.21 -24.98 1.25
C THR A 174 0.24 -25.19 0.83
N GLY A 175 1.10 -24.18 1.02
CA GLY A 175 2.47 -24.17 0.49
C GLY A 175 2.55 -23.85 -1.00
N ASP A 176 1.42 -23.62 -1.67
CA ASP A 176 1.38 -23.40 -3.11
C ASP A 176 2.04 -22.07 -3.49
N PRO A 177 2.75 -22.00 -4.64
CA PRO A 177 3.30 -20.75 -5.14
C PRO A 177 2.21 -19.69 -5.38
N VAL A 178 2.44 -18.49 -4.88
CA VAL A 178 1.55 -17.32 -5.05
C VAL A 178 2.12 -16.37 -6.08
N VAL A 179 1.26 -15.92 -6.99
CA VAL A 179 1.54 -14.87 -7.95
C VAL A 179 0.64 -13.68 -7.65
N PHE A 180 1.24 -12.53 -7.34
CA PHE A 180 0.49 -11.28 -7.22
C PHE A 180 0.00 -10.81 -8.57
N GLY A 181 -1.29 -10.49 -8.64
CA GLY A 181 -1.91 -9.91 -9.83
C GLY A 181 -3.40 -9.62 -9.58
N PRO A 182 -3.99 -8.69 -10.34
CA PRO A 182 -5.41 -8.42 -10.23
C PRO A 182 -6.23 -9.58 -10.80
N ILE A 183 -7.32 -9.92 -10.12
CA ILE A 183 -8.33 -10.86 -10.61
C ILE A 183 -9.69 -10.17 -10.65
N ASN A 184 -10.57 -10.63 -11.52
CA ASN A 184 -11.97 -10.28 -11.46
C ASN A 184 -12.60 -11.02 -10.28
N ALA A 185 -13.00 -10.30 -9.24
CA ALA A 185 -13.55 -10.90 -8.02
C ALA A 185 -14.82 -11.74 -8.26
N ARG A 186 -15.58 -11.48 -9.32
CA ARG A 186 -16.79 -12.24 -9.65
C ARG A 186 -16.48 -13.53 -10.43
N THR A 187 -15.55 -13.47 -11.37
CA THR A 187 -15.30 -14.58 -12.30
C THR A 187 -14.03 -15.38 -12.01
N GLY A 188 -13.19 -14.89 -11.10
CA GLY A 188 -11.87 -15.47 -10.80
C GLY A 188 -10.85 -15.33 -11.95
N ARG A 189 -11.22 -14.69 -13.06
CA ARG A 189 -10.31 -14.53 -14.22
C ARG A 189 -9.21 -13.52 -13.92
N ALA A 190 -8.00 -13.83 -14.36
CA ALA A 190 -6.88 -12.90 -14.28
C ALA A 190 -7.14 -11.64 -15.12
N ILE A 191 -6.79 -10.49 -14.55
CA ILE A 191 -6.83 -9.19 -15.21
C ILE A 191 -5.42 -8.83 -15.70
N THR A 192 -5.33 -8.40 -16.95
CA THR A 192 -4.10 -8.01 -17.64
C THR A 192 -4.33 -6.69 -18.37
N CYS A 193 -3.26 -6.10 -18.90
CA CYS A 193 -3.37 -4.90 -19.73
C CYS A 193 -4.26 -5.09 -20.96
N ALA A 194 -4.48 -6.33 -21.41
CA ALA A 194 -5.30 -6.63 -22.59
C ALA A 194 -6.81 -6.68 -22.29
N ASN A 195 -7.21 -6.82 -21.02
CA ASN A 195 -8.62 -6.99 -20.65
C ASN A 195 -9.09 -6.06 -19.52
N VAL A 196 -8.26 -5.08 -19.14
CA VAL A 196 -8.62 -4.04 -18.17
C VAL A 196 -8.95 -2.73 -18.89
N GLY A 197 -10.06 -2.12 -18.49
CA GLY A 197 -10.44 -0.76 -18.91
C GLY A 197 -10.56 0.15 -17.71
N THR A 198 -10.51 1.46 -17.95
CA THR A 198 -10.76 2.49 -16.92
C THR A 198 -11.91 3.39 -17.38
N ARG A 199 -12.73 3.83 -16.44
CA ARG A 199 -13.79 4.83 -16.64
C ARG A 199 -13.72 5.87 -15.53
N THR A 200 -14.10 7.10 -15.85
CA THR A 200 -14.19 8.18 -14.85
C THR A 200 -15.28 7.85 -13.83
N GLY A 201 -14.93 7.91 -12.55
CA GLY A 201 -15.88 7.72 -11.46
C GLY A 201 -16.70 8.98 -11.16
N PRO A 202 -17.63 8.92 -10.18
CA PRO A 202 -18.53 10.03 -9.85
C PRO A 202 -17.83 11.34 -9.45
N GLY A 203 -16.60 11.26 -8.92
CA GLY A 203 -15.80 12.43 -8.54
C GLY A 203 -15.16 13.18 -9.71
N GLY A 204 -15.29 12.67 -10.95
CA GLY A 204 -14.61 13.24 -12.11
C GLY A 204 -13.09 13.01 -12.10
N SER A 205 -12.40 13.44 -13.16
CA SER A 205 -10.94 13.61 -13.16
C SER A 205 -10.50 14.61 -14.22
N LYS A 206 -10.01 15.77 -13.78
CA LYS A 206 -9.35 16.80 -14.58
C LYS A 206 -8.07 16.26 -15.22
N VAL A 207 -7.32 15.43 -14.49
CA VAL A 207 -6.12 14.76 -15.03
C VAL A 207 -6.49 13.91 -16.24
N ARG A 208 -7.56 13.12 -16.13
CA ARG A 208 -8.01 12.28 -17.25
C ARG A 208 -8.52 13.11 -18.43
N ALA A 209 -9.34 14.13 -18.18
CA ALA A 209 -9.82 15.03 -19.23
C ALA A 209 -8.65 15.71 -19.98
N SER A 210 -7.62 16.15 -19.24
CA SER A 210 -6.41 16.73 -19.82
C SER A 210 -5.64 15.74 -20.69
N LEU A 211 -5.45 14.50 -20.23
CA LEU A 211 -4.80 13.44 -20.99
C LEU A 211 -5.55 13.11 -22.28
N GLU A 212 -6.88 13.00 -22.21
CA GLU A 212 -7.73 12.74 -23.37
C GLU A 212 -7.61 13.85 -24.41
N ALA A 213 -7.62 15.13 -23.99
CA ALA A 213 -7.43 16.27 -24.88
C ALA A 213 -6.05 16.27 -25.58
N ILE A 214 -4.98 15.94 -24.84
CA ILE A 214 -3.61 15.85 -25.40
C ILE A 214 -3.52 14.72 -26.43
N VAL A 215 -4.06 13.54 -26.11
CA VAL A 215 -4.03 12.39 -27.02
C VAL A 215 -4.88 12.64 -28.26
N ALA A 216 -6.06 13.25 -28.12
CA ALA A 216 -6.94 13.60 -29.24
C ALA A 216 -6.24 14.57 -30.21
N ARG A 217 -5.61 15.64 -29.69
CA ARG A 217 -4.81 16.58 -30.50
C ARG A 217 -3.71 15.87 -31.28
N ARG A 218 -2.90 15.05 -30.61
CA ARG A 218 -1.79 14.30 -31.25
C ARG A 218 -2.30 13.37 -32.34
N ASN A 219 -3.45 12.73 -32.14
CA ASN A 219 -4.02 11.81 -33.13
C ASN A 219 -4.64 12.56 -34.32
N GLY A 220 -5.18 13.77 -34.10
CA GLY A 220 -5.65 14.66 -35.16
C GLY A 220 -4.50 15.23 -36.02
N GLU A 221 -3.35 15.55 -35.41
CA GLU A 221 -2.14 16.02 -36.11
C GLU A 221 -1.50 14.93 -36.99
N LYS A 222 -1.68 13.64 -36.65
CA LYS A 222 -1.15 12.51 -37.43
C LYS A 222 -1.95 12.15 -38.67
N ALA A 223 -3.15 12.72 -38.86
CA ALA A 223 -4.02 12.40 -40.00
C ALA A 223 -3.73 13.22 -41.28
N THR A 224 -2.78 14.18 -41.22
CA THR A 224 -2.47 15.12 -42.30
C THR A 224 -1.01 15.08 -42.76
N SER A 225 -0.37 13.91 -42.74
CA SER A 225 0.99 13.73 -43.30
C SER A 225 1.11 12.41 -44.05
#